data_AF-A0A9D5N8V7-F1
#
_entry.id   AF-A0A9D5N8V7-F1
#
_cell.length_a   1.000
_cell.length_b   1.000
_cell.length_c   1.000
_cell.angle_alpha   90.00
_cell.angle_beta   90.00
_cell.angle_gamma   90.00
#
_symmetry.space_group_name_H-M   'P 1'
#
loop_
_entity.id
_entity.type
_entity.pdbx_description
1 polymer ?
#
loop_
_entity_poly.entity_id
_entity_poly.type
_entity_poly.pdbx_seq_one_letter_code
_entity_poly.pdbx_strand_id
1 'polypeptide(L)'
;MSEKLIDPQKVAYVEGILSNIDYYRRQVIHFESRVRMMKEELEKEKITGGVHSPGIMSPEEAKYQKGTPIYSNKVEDLIGEIAACEQNAKWFQSTIDRYNSFMRSLEPIEHDMVFMKFEKGLYYEDIAEQFFLSRETV
;
A
#
# COMPACT_ATOMS: atom_id res chain seq x y z
N MET A 1 -42.49 5.13 -4.04
CA MET A 1 -41.33 4.42 -4.62
C MET A 1 -40.12 4.84 -3.83
N SER A 2 -39.46 3.90 -3.15
CA SER A 2 -38.36 4.19 -2.23
C SER A 2 -37.15 4.69 -3.01
N GLU A 3 -36.79 5.97 -2.83
CA GLU A 3 -35.43 6.44 -3.10
C GLU A 3 -34.49 5.53 -2.33
N LYS A 4 -33.62 4.80 -3.04
CA LYS A 4 -32.46 4.20 -2.41
C LYS A 4 -31.54 5.38 -2.07
N LEU A 5 -31.65 5.89 -0.85
CA LEU A 5 -30.62 6.76 -0.29
C LEU A 5 -29.30 6.00 -0.40
N ILE A 6 -28.43 6.46 -1.31
CA ILE A 6 -27.06 5.97 -1.38
C ILE A 6 -26.42 6.32 -0.04
N ASP A 7 -25.85 5.31 0.62
CA ASP A 7 -25.20 5.48 1.92
C ASP A 7 -24.03 6.48 1.80
N PRO A 8 -24.10 7.64 2.47
CA PRO A 8 -23.06 8.67 2.37
C PRO A 8 -21.67 8.17 2.76
N GLN A 9 -21.58 7.17 3.65
CA GLN A 9 -20.29 6.57 4.02
C GLN A 9 -19.66 5.81 2.86
N LYS A 10 -20.48 5.15 2.03
CA LYS A 10 -20.01 4.43 0.85
C LYS A 10 -19.54 5.39 -0.24
N VAL A 11 -20.25 6.50 -0.42
CA VAL A 11 -19.84 7.56 -1.35
C VAL A 11 -18.50 8.13 -0.94
N ALA A 12 -18.37 8.58 0.32
CA ALA A 12 -17.12 9.13 0.84
C ALA A 12 -15.95 8.13 0.76
N TYR A 13 -16.21 6.84 0.98
CA TYR A 13 -15.21 5.79 0.83
C TYR A 13 -14.75 5.63 -0.63
N VAL A 14 -15.68 5.61 -1.58
CA VAL A 14 -15.36 5.52 -3.01
C VAL A 14 -14.64 6.77 -3.49
N GLU A 15 -15.12 7.97 -3.12
CA GLU A 15 -14.46 9.24 -3.42
C GLU A 15 -13.03 9.27 -2.87
N GLY A 16 -12.84 8.82 -1.64
CA GLY A 16 -11.52 8.71 -1.03
C GLY A 16 -10.60 7.74 -1.78
N ILE A 17 -11.13 6.64 -2.35
CA ILE A 17 -10.32 5.75 -3.18
C ILE A 17 -9.98 6.41 -4.51
N LEU A 18 -10.97 6.99 -5.18
CA LEU A 18 -10.83 7.61 -6.50
C LEU A 18 -9.83 8.76 -6.45
N SER A 19 -9.86 9.59 -5.40
CA SER A 19 -8.94 10.72 -5.22
C SER A 19 -7.52 10.32 -4.84
N ASN A 20 -7.30 9.09 -4.33
CA ASN A 20 -6.01 8.66 -3.78
C ASN A 20 -5.37 7.48 -4.54
N ILE A 21 -5.85 7.14 -5.73
CA ILE A 21 -5.36 5.98 -6.47
C ILE A 21 -3.85 6.03 -6.74
N ASP A 22 -3.33 7.21 -7.02
CA ASP A 22 -1.89 7.43 -7.22
C ASP A 22 -1.07 7.27 -5.94
N TYR A 23 -1.64 7.64 -4.79
CA TYR A 23 -1.00 7.35 -3.51
C TYR A 23 -0.90 5.82 -3.31
N TYR A 24 -1.98 5.07 -3.54
CA TYR A 24 -1.95 3.61 -3.40
C TYR A 24 -0.95 2.95 -4.35
N ARG A 25 -0.87 3.39 -5.61
CA ARG A 25 0.13 2.90 -6.58
C ARG A 25 1.56 3.12 -6.08
N ARG A 26 1.85 4.30 -5.55
CA ARG A 26 3.17 4.60 -4.96
C ARG A 26 3.47 3.73 -3.75
N GLN A 27 2.47 3.46 -2.91
CA GLN A 27 2.64 2.58 -1.75
C GLN A 27 2.95 1.14 -2.15
N VAL A 28 2.28 0.57 -3.16
CA VAL A 28 2.63 -0.78 -3.68
C VAL A 28 4.11 -0.84 -4.07
N ILE A 29 4.56 0.09 -4.92
CA ILE A 29 5.96 0.15 -5.37
C ILE A 29 6.92 0.30 -4.19
N HIS A 30 6.58 1.13 -3.21
CA HIS A 30 7.37 1.33 -2.00
C HIS A 30 7.55 0.03 -1.21
N PHE A 31 6.44 -0.66 -0.90
CA PHE A 31 6.48 -1.89 -0.12
C PHE A 31 7.16 -3.04 -0.88
N GLU A 32 6.92 -3.18 -2.19
CA GLU A 32 7.61 -4.18 -3.01
C GLU A 32 9.12 -3.94 -3.06
N SER A 33 9.55 -2.69 -3.21
CA SER A 33 10.97 -2.32 -3.16
C SER A 33 11.58 -2.64 -1.79
N ARG A 34 10.87 -2.31 -0.70
CA ARG A 34 11.27 -2.62 0.68
C ARG A 34 11.43 -4.13 0.88
N VAL A 35 10.45 -4.94 0.44
CA VAL A 35 10.51 -6.40 0.51
C VAL A 35 11.71 -6.95 -0.25
N ARG A 36 11.98 -6.44 -1.46
CA ARG A 36 13.14 -6.86 -2.25
C ARG A 36 14.46 -6.61 -1.48
N MET A 37 14.65 -5.40 -0.95
CA MET A 37 15.85 -5.06 -0.20
C MET A 37 16.02 -5.95 1.04
N MET A 38 14.96 -6.18 1.81
CA MET A 38 15.02 -7.04 3.00
C MET A 38 15.29 -8.51 2.66
N LYS A 39 14.77 -9.01 1.53
CA LYS A 39 15.09 -10.36 1.04
C LYS A 39 16.55 -10.48 0.62
N GLU A 40 17.12 -9.47 -0.02
CA GLU A 40 18.54 -9.43 -0.35
C GLU A 40 19.42 -9.40 0.91
N GLU A 41 19.01 -8.64 1.93
CA GLU A 41 19.69 -8.59 3.23
C GLU A 41 19.62 -9.94 3.96
N LEU A 42 18.43 -10.56 3.99
CA LEU A 42 18.23 -11.90 4.56
C LEU A 42 19.08 -12.96 3.84
N GLU A 43 19.20 -12.88 2.52
CA GLU A 43 20.02 -13.82 1.75
C GLU A 43 21.51 -13.63 2.03
N LYS A 44 21.96 -12.37 2.17
CA LYS A 44 23.33 -12.06 2.60
C LYS A 44 23.64 -12.67 3.97
N GLU A 45 22.77 -12.46 4.97
CA GLU A 45 22.91 -13.04 6.32
C GLU A 45 22.94 -14.58 6.31
N LYS A 46 22.22 -15.22 5.39
CA LYS A 46 22.27 -16.69 5.23
C LYS A 46 23.58 -17.17 4.62
N ILE A 47 24.10 -16.48 3.60
CA ILE A 47 25.32 -16.86 2.87
C ILE A 47 26.58 -16.59 3.70
N THR A 48 26.62 -15.50 4.46
CA THR A 48 27.78 -15.17 5.31
C THR A 48 27.89 -16.05 6.56
N GLY A 49 26.94 -16.97 6.76
CA GLY A 49 26.82 -17.75 7.99
C GLY A 49 26.49 -16.79 9.13
N GLY A 50 25.19 -16.48 9.28
CA GLY A 50 24.66 -15.46 10.20
C GLY A 50 25.50 -15.35 11.46
N VAL A 51 25.92 -14.13 11.78
CA VAL A 51 26.75 -13.84 12.95
C VAL A 51 26.05 -14.46 14.17
N HIS A 52 26.52 -15.64 14.57
CA HIS A 52 25.97 -16.33 15.72
C HIS A 52 26.12 -15.40 16.91
N SER A 53 25.04 -15.19 17.67
CA SER A 53 25.21 -14.77 19.07
C SER A 53 26.23 -15.72 19.67
N PRO A 54 27.31 -15.23 20.30
CA PRO A 54 28.32 -16.12 20.82
C PRO A 54 27.63 -17.12 21.73
N GLY A 55 27.76 -18.42 21.43
CA GLY A 55 27.35 -19.45 22.36
C GLY A 55 27.97 -19.14 23.72
N ILE A 56 27.27 -19.44 24.81
CA ILE A 56 27.82 -19.26 26.17
C ILE A 56 29.13 -20.05 26.22
N MET A 57 30.24 -19.34 26.06
CA MET A 57 31.58 -19.87 26.03
C MET A 57 32.16 -19.81 27.45
N SER A 58 33.17 -20.62 27.69
CA SER A 58 33.81 -20.73 29.00
C SER A 58 34.34 -19.37 29.49
N PRO A 59 34.52 -19.15 30.81
CA PRO A 59 35.01 -17.88 31.36
C PRO A 59 36.35 -17.40 30.79
N GLU A 60 37.14 -18.28 30.18
CA GLU A 60 38.41 -17.96 29.53
C GLU A 60 38.23 -17.36 28.13
N GLU A 61 37.25 -17.84 27.38
CA GLU A 61 36.92 -17.38 26.02
C GLU A 61 36.18 -16.04 26.02
N ALA A 62 35.38 -15.77 27.06
CA ALA A 62 34.64 -14.52 27.23
C ALA A 62 35.53 -13.28 27.43
N LYS A 63 36.80 -13.46 27.82
CA LYS A 63 37.76 -12.35 28.01
C LYS A 63 38.08 -11.60 26.72
N TYR A 64 37.91 -12.25 25.56
CA TYR A 64 38.27 -11.71 24.25
C TYR A 64 37.12 -10.95 23.56
N GLN A 65 35.93 -10.87 24.16
CA GLN A 65 34.73 -10.24 23.58
C GLN A 65 34.53 -8.76 23.92
N LYS A 66 35.58 -8.03 24.31
CA LYS A 66 35.48 -6.56 24.41
C LYS A 66 35.51 -5.94 23.02
N GLY A 67 34.33 -5.67 22.46
CA GLY A 67 34.16 -4.80 21.29
C GLY A 67 33.49 -5.43 20.07
N THR A 68 32.95 -6.65 20.14
CA THR A 68 32.20 -7.23 19.01
C THR A 68 30.84 -6.52 18.87
N PRO A 69 30.57 -5.81 17.76
CA PRO A 69 29.27 -5.22 17.51
C PRO A 69 28.27 -6.35 17.23
N ILE A 70 27.26 -6.50 18.09
CA ILE A 70 26.13 -7.38 17.82
C ILE A 70 25.18 -6.60 16.92
N TYR A 71 25.22 -6.84 15.61
CA TYR A 71 24.20 -6.32 14.69
C TYR A 71 22.93 -7.15 14.92
N SER A 72 21.96 -6.58 15.61
CA SER A 72 20.81 -7.31 16.18
C SER A 72 19.54 -7.20 15.34
N ASN A 73 19.61 -7.18 14.01
CA ASN A 73 18.43 -7.54 13.24
C ASN A 73 18.38 -9.06 13.25
N LYS A 74 17.66 -9.65 14.21
CA LYS A 74 17.52 -11.11 14.21
C LYS A 74 16.83 -11.50 12.91
N VAL A 75 17.29 -12.56 12.27
CA VAL A 75 16.69 -13.11 11.04
C VAL A 75 15.16 -13.26 11.18
N GLU A 76 14.69 -13.60 12.38
CA GLU A 76 13.27 -13.68 12.74
C GLU A 76 12.53 -12.34 12.59
N ASP A 77 13.14 -11.24 13.04
CA ASP A 77 12.58 -9.88 12.93
C ASP A 77 12.49 -9.46 11.46
N LEU A 78 13.54 -9.73 10.66
CA LEU A 78 13.55 -9.46 9.21
C LEU A 78 12.46 -10.25 8.47
N ILE A 79 12.26 -11.52 8.82
CA ILE A 79 11.19 -12.35 8.25
C ILE A 79 9.81 -11.78 8.62
N GLY A 80 9.63 -11.34 9.87
CA GLY A 80 8.40 -10.69 10.33
C GLY A 80 8.11 -9.38 9.57
N GLU A 81 9.12 -8.54 9.39
CA GLU A 81 8.99 -7.28 8.63
C GLU A 81 8.69 -7.50 7.15
N ILE A 82 9.30 -8.53 6.53
CA ILE A 82 8.98 -8.94 5.16
C ILE A 82 7.51 -9.33 5.05
N ALA A 83 7.01 -10.18 5.95
CA ALA A 83 5.63 -10.63 5.93
C ALA A 83 4.64 -9.45 6.09
N ALA A 84 4.93 -8.51 6.99
CA ALA A 84 4.13 -7.31 7.18
C ALA A 84 4.13 -6.41 5.92
N CYS A 85 5.29 -6.20 5.30
CA CYS A 85 5.38 -5.41 4.07
C CYS A 85 4.67 -6.07 2.89
N GLU A 86 4.77 -7.40 2.75
CA GLU A 86 4.03 -8.16 1.74
C GLU A 86 2.51 -8.07 1.96
N GLN A 87 2.05 -8.10 3.20
CA GLN A 87 0.64 -7.93 3.53
C GLN A 87 0.14 -6.53 3.17
N ASN A 88 0.92 -5.49 3.49
CA ASN A 88 0.59 -4.11 3.12
C ASN A 88 0.54 -3.94 1.60
N ALA A 89 1.54 -4.46 0.87
CA ALA A 89 1.55 -4.42 -0.59
C ALA A 89 0.30 -5.08 -1.19
N LYS A 90 -0.08 -6.26 -0.69
CA LYS A 90 -1.32 -6.96 -1.10
C LYS A 90 -2.57 -6.13 -0.83
N TRP A 91 -2.66 -5.48 0.33
CA TRP A 91 -3.80 -4.63 0.66
C TRP A 91 -3.92 -3.44 -0.31
N PHE A 92 -2.82 -2.72 -0.55
CA PHE A 92 -2.80 -1.61 -1.51
C PHE A 92 -3.14 -2.09 -2.93
N GLN A 93 -2.58 -3.22 -3.36
CA GLN A 93 -2.88 -3.81 -4.67
C GLN A 93 -4.37 -4.17 -4.78
N SER A 94 -4.96 -4.78 -3.76
CA SER A 94 -6.40 -5.10 -3.77
C SER A 94 -7.29 -3.88 -3.89
N THR A 95 -6.85 -2.73 -3.35
CA THR A 95 -7.56 -1.45 -3.46
C THR A 95 -7.47 -0.92 -4.89
N ILE A 96 -6.29 -1.00 -5.51
CA ILE A 96 -6.08 -0.65 -6.93
C ILE A 96 -6.91 -1.54 -7.85
N ASP A 97 -6.99 -2.85 -7.57
CA ASP A 97 -7.76 -3.78 -8.38
C ASP A 97 -9.26 -3.48 -8.31
N ARG A 98 -9.77 -3.12 -7.12
CA ARG A 98 -11.16 -2.65 -6.95
C ARG A 98 -11.41 -1.36 -7.72
N TYR A 99 -10.49 -0.40 -7.67
CA TYR A 99 -10.57 0.82 -8.47
C TYR A 99 -10.65 0.48 -9.97
N ASN A 100 -9.74 -0.35 -10.47
CA ASN A 100 -9.70 -0.71 -11.89
C ASN A 100 -10.97 -1.47 -12.31
N SER A 101 -11.50 -2.33 -11.45
CA SER A 101 -12.76 -3.03 -11.70
C SER A 101 -13.94 -2.07 -11.77
N PHE A 102 -13.99 -1.08 -10.88
CA PHE A 102 -15.01 -0.03 -10.90
C PHE A 102 -14.92 0.80 -12.19
N MET A 103 -13.73 1.29 -12.55
CA MET A 103 -13.55 2.09 -13.77
C MET A 103 -13.95 1.32 -15.04
N ARG A 104 -13.76 0.00 -15.08
CA ARG A 104 -14.17 -0.84 -16.21
C ARG A 104 -15.69 -1.10 -16.28
N SER A 105 -16.40 -0.93 -15.18
CA SER A 105 -17.87 -1.08 -15.14
C SER A 105 -18.62 0.18 -15.55
N LEU A 106 -17.94 1.30 -15.70
CA LEU A 106 -18.53 2.58 -16.06
C LEU A 106 -18.82 2.67 -17.55
N GLU A 107 -19.95 3.29 -17.88
CA GLU A 107 -20.25 3.76 -19.23
C GLU A 107 -19.34 4.94 -19.61
N PRO A 108 -19.12 5.22 -20.91
CA PRO A 108 -18.22 6.29 -21.34
C PRO A 108 -18.50 7.65 -20.70
N ILE A 109 -19.78 8.02 -20.55
CA ILE A 109 -20.19 9.28 -19.93
C ILE A 109 -19.85 9.34 -18.44
N GLU A 110 -20.01 8.22 -17.72
CA GLU A 110 -19.68 8.12 -16.30
C GLU A 110 -18.16 8.18 -16.09
N HIS A 111 -17.39 7.57 -16.99
CA HIS A 111 -15.95 7.66 -16.99
C HIS A 111 -15.46 9.11 -17.15
N ASP A 112 -16.05 9.86 -18.08
CA ASP A 112 -15.70 11.27 -18.31
C ASP A 112 -16.06 12.14 -17.09
N MET A 113 -17.19 11.89 -16.43
CA MET A 113 -17.58 12.58 -15.20
C MET A 113 -16.61 12.29 -14.05
N VAL A 114 -16.22 11.03 -13.85
CA VAL A 114 -15.21 10.66 -12.85
C VAL A 114 -13.88 11.34 -13.14
N PHE A 115 -13.45 11.36 -14.40
CA PHE A 115 -12.24 12.08 -14.82
C PHE A 115 -12.33 13.58 -14.52
N MET A 116 -13.43 14.24 -14.88
CA MET A 116 -13.62 15.66 -14.57
C MET A 116 -13.59 15.95 -13.06
N LYS A 117 -14.17 15.06 -12.26
CA LYS A 117 -14.21 15.23 -10.81
C LYS A 117 -12.84 15.06 -10.16
N PHE A 118 -12.17 13.94 -10.44
CA PHE A 118 -10.99 13.53 -9.66
C PHE A 118 -9.67 13.92 -10.31
N GLU A 119 -9.60 14.00 -11.65
CA GLU A 119 -8.38 14.39 -12.38
C GLU A 119 -8.37 15.89 -12.69
N LYS A 120 -9.54 16.50 -12.96
CA LYS A 120 -9.66 17.95 -13.23
C LYS A 120 -10.10 18.78 -12.02
N GLY A 121 -10.58 18.14 -10.96
CA GLY A 121 -10.97 18.83 -9.73
C GLY A 121 -12.20 19.72 -9.87
N LEU A 122 -13.10 19.42 -10.82
CA LEU A 122 -14.30 20.23 -11.05
C LEU A 122 -15.36 20.01 -9.95
N TYR A 123 -16.19 21.03 -9.74
CA TYR A 123 -17.36 20.91 -8.88
C TYR A 123 -18.48 20.17 -9.62
N TYR A 124 -19.43 19.59 -8.87
CA TYR A 124 -20.54 18.82 -9.47
C TYR A 124 -21.40 19.73 -10.36
N GLU A 125 -21.53 20.99 -9.98
CA GLU A 125 -22.22 22.04 -10.71
C GLU A 125 -21.58 22.28 -12.10
N ASP A 126 -20.25 22.37 -12.17
CA ASP A 126 -19.53 22.58 -13.43
C ASP A 126 -19.63 21.36 -14.36
N ILE A 127 -19.62 20.15 -13.79
CA ILE A 127 -19.78 18.90 -14.53
C ILE A 127 -21.22 18.81 -15.06
N ALA A 128 -22.21 19.11 -14.22
CA ALA A 128 -23.62 19.12 -14.60
C ALA A 128 -23.89 20.09 -15.76
N GLU A 129 -23.28 21.29 -15.73
CA GLU A 129 -23.38 22.24 -16.84
C GLU A 129 -22.78 21.68 -18.14
N GLN A 130 -21.60 21.06 -18.08
CA GLN A 130 -20.94 20.49 -19.27
C GLN A 130 -21.72 19.34 -19.92
N PHE A 131 -22.43 18.54 -19.12
CA PHE A 131 -23.23 17.41 -19.61
C PHE A 131 -24.72 17.74 -19.79
N PHE A 132 -25.14 18.99 -19.55
CA PHE A 132 -26.55 19.41 -19.57
C PHE A 132 -27.44 18.57 -18.63
N LEU A 133 -26.92 18.23 -17.45
CA LEU A 133 -27.61 17.45 -16.42
C LEU A 133 -27.95 18.32 -15.21
N SER A 134 -28.78 17.79 -14.32
CA SER A 134 -28.97 18.38 -12.99
C SER A 134 -27.84 17.93 -12.05
N ARG A 135 -27.54 18.76 -11.05
CA ARG A 135 -26.54 18.45 -10.02
C ARG A 135 -26.84 17.15 -9.30
N GLU A 136 -28.12 16.83 -9.08
CA GLU A 136 -28.55 15.61 -8.39
C GLU A 136 -28.40 14.35 -9.26
N THR A 137 -28.28 14.52 -10.57
CA THR A 137 -28.03 13.43 -11.52
C THR A 137 -26.55 13.07 -11.63
N VAL A 138 -25.66 14.04 -11.39
CA VAL A 138 -24.20 13.87 -11.36
C VAL A 138 -23.76 13.36 -10.00
#